data_AF-A0A819A4C0-F1
#
_entry.id   AF-A0A819A4C0-F1
#
_cell.length_a   1.000
_cell.length_b   1.000
_cell.length_c   1.000
_cell.angle_alpha   90.00
_cell.angle_beta   90.00
_cell.angle_gamma   90.00
#
_symmetry.space_group_name_H-M   'P 1'
#
loop_
_entity.id
_entity.type
_entity.pdbx_description
1 polymer ?
#
loop_
_entity_poly.entity_id
_entity_poly.type
_entity_poly.pdbx_seq_one_letter_code
_entity_poly.pdbx_strand_id
1 'polypeptide(L)'
;MPTVPPFVVAPLDNSTPSRFSPNTLIGTLIDELFIEQWTKTSSYKNYFAACAPSLCRYEYLRRNSILYVVTSVLALYGGLTVGLRFIIWNSVRVYYLVKARLPAHHTTVQPCP
;
A
#
# COMPACT_ATOMS: atom_id res chain seq x y z
N MET A 1 17.69 28.60 4.26
CA MET A 1 16.89 27.75 5.18
C MET A 1 15.88 28.66 5.83
N PRO A 2 14.55 28.44 5.69
CA PRO A 2 13.58 29.31 6.34
C PRO A 2 13.54 29.00 7.84
N THR A 3 13.79 30.02 8.67
CA THR A 3 13.74 29.95 10.13
C THR A 3 12.28 29.87 10.55
N VAL A 4 11.84 28.72 11.06
CA VAL A 4 10.49 28.56 11.61
C VAL A 4 10.50 29.17 13.02
N PRO A 5 9.70 30.21 13.30
CA PRO A 5 9.63 30.78 14.64
C PRO A 5 9.09 29.73 15.65
N PRO A 6 9.51 29.80 16.93
CA PRO A 6 9.04 28.88 17.94
C PRO A 6 7.52 28.96 18.07
N PHE A 7 6.85 27.82 17.93
CA PHE A 7 5.41 27.72 18.20
C PHE A 7 5.20 27.81 19.71
N VAL A 8 4.58 28.89 20.18
CA VAL A 8 4.21 29.04 21.60
C VAL A 8 2.75 28.66 21.72
N VAL A 9 2.46 27.57 22.43
CA VAL A 9 1.09 27.16 22.76
C VAL A 9 0.67 27.81 24.07
N ALA A 10 -0.40 28.61 24.04
CA ALA A 10 -1.04 29.13 25.24
C ALA A 10 -2.14 28.16 25.70
N PRO A 11 -2.37 27.99 27.02
CA PRO A 11 -3.49 27.21 27.52
C PRO A 11 -4.83 27.84 27.12
N LEU A 12 -5.86 27.01 26.97
CA LEU A 12 -7.21 27.46 26.62
C LEU A 12 -7.78 28.32 27.76
N ASP A 13 -8.02 29.60 27.48
CA ASP A 13 -8.54 30.58 28.43
C ASP A 13 -10.03 30.84 28.19
N ASN A 14 -10.87 30.54 29.19
CA ASN A 14 -12.33 30.69 29.10
C ASN A 14 -12.80 32.15 29.12
N SER A 15 -11.91 33.10 29.45
CA SER A 15 -12.18 34.53 29.45
C SER A 15 -11.94 35.16 28.08
N THR A 16 -11.33 34.42 27.16
CA THR A 16 -11.15 34.86 25.78
C THR A 16 -12.44 34.63 24.97
N PRO A 17 -12.93 35.64 24.23
CA PRO A 17 -14.11 35.48 23.39
C PRO A 17 -13.77 34.57 22.19
N SER A 18 -14.32 33.37 22.17
CA SER A 18 -14.33 32.49 20.99
C SER A 18 -15.54 32.78 20.11
N ARG A 19 -15.40 32.57 18.80
CA ARG A 19 -16.51 32.71 17.85
C ARG A 19 -17.56 31.62 18.06
N PHE A 20 -17.14 30.42 18.47
CA PHE A 20 -18.02 29.29 18.70
C PHE A 20 -18.25 29.08 20.20
N SER A 21 -19.50 28.92 20.59
CA SER A 21 -19.84 28.56 21.96
C SER A 21 -19.54 27.07 22.18
N PRO A 22 -19.16 26.64 23.39
CA PRO A 22 -19.05 25.21 23.72
C PRO A 22 -20.33 24.40 23.47
N ASN A 23 -21.48 25.08 23.36
CA ASN A 23 -22.79 24.49 23.09
C ASN A 23 -23.16 24.48 21.60
N THR A 24 -22.28 24.92 20.70
CA THR A 24 -22.55 24.93 19.26
C THR A 24 -22.54 23.51 18.69
N LEU A 25 -23.49 23.21 17.79
CA LEU A 25 -23.59 21.93 17.10
C LEU A 25 -22.36 21.67 16.23
N ILE A 26 -21.85 20.44 16.27
CA ILE A 26 -20.67 20.06 15.47
C ILE A 26 -20.84 20.32 13.97
N GLY A 27 -22.07 20.18 13.45
CA GLY A 27 -22.38 20.47 12.04
C GLY A 27 -22.10 21.93 11.68
N THR A 28 -22.45 22.87 12.56
CA THR A 28 -22.18 24.30 12.37
C THR A 28 -20.69 24.62 12.40
N LEU A 29 -19.89 23.88 13.19
CA LEU A 29 -18.44 24.05 13.19
C LEU A 29 -17.82 23.56 11.87
N ILE A 30 -18.33 22.45 11.33
CA ILE A 30 -17.87 21.88 10.05
C ILE A 30 -18.22 22.81 8.89
N ASP A 31 -19.45 23.32 8.85
CA ASP A 31 -19.91 24.25 7.80
C ASP A 31 -19.07 25.54 7.77
N GLU A 32 -18.61 25.97 8.95
CA GLU A 32 -17.75 27.15 9.12
C GLU A 32 -16.25 26.81 9.14
N LEU A 33 -15.87 25.59 8.78
CA LEU A 33 -14.50 25.07 8.72
C LEU A 33 -13.68 25.34 10.01
N PHE A 34 -14.35 25.43 11.16
CA PHE A 34 -13.73 25.78 12.45
C PHE A 34 -12.99 27.13 12.44
N ILE A 35 -13.39 28.07 11.57
CA ILE A 35 -12.72 29.37 11.43
C ILE A 35 -13.12 30.29 12.58
N GLU A 36 -12.21 30.54 13.52
CA GLU A 36 -12.45 31.45 14.66
C GLU A 36 -12.39 32.94 14.26
N GLN A 37 -11.48 33.30 13.36
CA GLN A 37 -11.25 34.69 12.95
C GLN A 37 -10.96 34.82 11.45
N TRP A 38 -11.65 35.75 10.81
CA TRP A 38 -11.38 36.11 9.41
C TRP A 38 -10.35 37.24 9.37
N THR A 39 -9.08 36.90 9.22
CA THR A 39 -8.02 37.90 9.03
C THR A 39 -8.13 38.47 7.61
N LYS A 40 -8.54 39.74 7.46
CA LYS A 40 -8.77 40.38 6.14
C LYS A 40 -7.52 40.47 5.24
N THR A 41 -6.34 40.18 5.76
CA THR A 41 -5.05 40.24 5.05
C THR A 41 -4.65 38.92 4.39
N SER A 42 -5.28 37.78 4.71
CA SER A 42 -4.96 36.48 4.12
C SER A 42 -6.10 35.96 3.23
N SER A 43 -6.02 36.26 1.93
CA SER A 43 -6.85 35.60 0.93
C SER A 43 -6.43 34.13 0.82
N TYR A 44 -7.20 33.21 1.44
CA TYR A 44 -6.98 31.77 1.32
C TYR A 44 -6.98 31.33 -0.15
N LYS A 45 -7.80 31.97 -1.00
CA LYS A 45 -7.82 31.74 -2.45
C LYS A 45 -6.47 32.07 -3.11
N ASN A 46 -5.84 33.18 -2.74
CA ASN A 46 -4.55 33.57 -3.30
C ASN A 46 -3.41 32.69 -2.78
N TYR A 47 -3.46 32.31 -1.50
CA TYR A 47 -2.52 31.36 -0.92
C TYR A 47 -2.60 30.00 -1.62
N PHE A 48 -3.81 29.48 -1.80
CA PHE A 48 -4.03 28.21 -2.48
C PHE A 48 -3.65 28.28 -3.96
N ALA A 49 -3.90 29.40 -4.64
CA ALA A 49 -3.47 29.62 -6.03
C ALA A 49 -1.96 29.71 -6.17
N ALA A 50 -1.26 30.36 -5.22
CA ALA A 50 0.20 30.47 -5.22
C ALA A 50 0.89 29.16 -4.83
N CYS A 51 0.27 28.37 -3.96
CA CYS A 51 0.82 27.12 -3.45
C CYS A 51 0.23 25.86 -4.11
N ALA A 52 -0.65 25.99 -5.11
CA ALA A 52 -1.14 24.84 -5.87
C ALA A 52 0.00 24.31 -6.75
N PRO A 53 0.61 23.16 -6.41
CA PRO A 53 1.64 22.60 -7.25
C PRO A 53 1.01 22.22 -8.58
N SER A 54 1.53 22.75 -9.69
CA SER A 54 1.07 22.38 -11.04
C SER A 54 1.30 20.89 -11.34
N LEU A 55 2.22 20.27 -10.61
CA LEU A 55 2.58 18.86 -10.69
C LEU A 55 2.76 18.31 -9.27
N CYS A 56 1.91 17.35 -8.89
CA CYS A 56 2.16 16.53 -7.72
C CYS A 56 3.38 15.65 -7.98
N ARG A 57 4.51 15.99 -7.34
CA ARG A 57 5.71 15.16 -7.41
C ARG A 57 5.67 14.14 -6.27
N TYR A 58 5.28 12.92 -6.60
CA TYR A 58 5.44 11.79 -5.67
C TYR A 58 6.93 11.52 -5.48
N GLU A 59 7.44 11.70 -4.26
CA GLU A 59 8.75 11.19 -3.88
C GLU A 59 8.66 9.67 -3.74
N TYR A 60 8.96 8.96 -4.83
CA TYR A 60 9.24 7.54 -4.76
C TYR A 60 10.54 7.36 -3.96
N LEU A 61 10.42 7.04 -2.67
CA LEU A 61 11.52 6.56 -1.85
C LEU A 61 11.99 5.20 -2.39
N ARG A 62 12.74 5.24 -3.49
CA ARG A 62 13.27 4.08 -4.21
C ARG A 62 14.43 3.47 -3.42
N ARG A 63 14.16 2.92 -2.25
CA ARG A 63 15.11 2.02 -1.56
C ARG A 63 15.13 0.72 -2.38
N ASN A 64 16.16 0.54 -3.20
CA ASN A 64 16.49 -0.70 -3.93
C ASN A 64 15.68 -1.09 -5.18
N SER A 65 15.05 -0.15 -5.87
CA SER A 65 14.31 -0.50 -7.11
C SER A 65 15.15 -1.14 -8.22
N ILE A 66 16.45 -0.85 -8.31
CA ILE A 66 17.35 -1.49 -9.29
C ILE A 66 17.59 -2.96 -8.91
N LEU A 67 17.87 -3.22 -7.63
CA LEU A 67 18.06 -4.58 -7.14
C LEU A 67 16.80 -5.42 -7.31
N TYR A 68 15.62 -4.84 -7.08
CA TYR A 68 14.34 -5.51 -7.32
C TYR A 68 14.18 -5.94 -8.78
N VAL A 69 14.47 -5.05 -9.74
CA VAL A 69 14.38 -5.39 -11.16
C VAL A 69 15.37 -6.50 -11.54
N VAL A 70 16.61 -6.42 -11.04
CA VAL A 70 17.66 -7.41 -11.33
C VAL A 70 17.30 -8.78 -10.73
N THR A 71 16.85 -8.84 -9.48
CA THR A 71 16.47 -10.11 -8.85
C THR A 71 15.24 -10.71 -9.51
N SER A 72 14.26 -9.91 -9.93
CA SER A 72 13.11 -10.39 -10.70
C SER A 72 13.53 -11.01 -12.03
N VAL A 73 14.46 -10.38 -12.75
CA VAL A 73 14.98 -10.91 -14.01
C VAL A 73 15.72 -12.23 -13.78
N LEU A 74 16.63 -12.27 -12.80
CA LEU A 74 17.37 -13.49 -12.46
C LEU A 74 16.45 -14.62 -11.97
N ALA A 75 15.40 -14.30 -11.23
CA ALA A 75 14.40 -15.26 -10.77
C ALA A 75 13.55 -15.80 -11.93
N LEU A 76 13.19 -14.96 -12.91
CA LEU A 76 12.48 -15.41 -14.10
C LEU A 76 13.34 -16.36 -14.94
N TYR A 77 14.56 -15.97 -15.27
CA TYR A 77 15.45 -16.80 -16.08
C TYR A 77 15.91 -18.07 -15.36
N GLY A 78 16.39 -17.92 -14.12
CA GLY A 78 16.90 -19.01 -13.30
C GLY A 78 15.80 -19.90 -12.76
N GLY A 79 14.75 -19.31 -12.19
CA GLY A 79 13.63 -20.03 -11.59
C GLY A 79 12.80 -20.80 -12.61
N LEU A 80 12.57 -20.26 -13.82
CA LEU A 80 11.85 -21.00 -14.85
C LEU A 80 12.63 -22.23 -15.32
N THR A 81 13.92 -22.06 -15.60
CA THR A 81 14.77 -23.15 -16.13
C THR A 81 15.04 -24.22 -15.09
N VAL A 82 15.43 -23.82 -13.87
CA VAL A 82 15.71 -24.75 -12.76
C VAL A 82 14.42 -25.36 -12.25
N GLY A 83 13.34 -24.57 -12.15
CA GLY A 83 12.02 -25.01 -11.72
C GLY A 83 11.44 -26.08 -12.64
N LEU A 84 11.45 -25.88 -13.97
CA LEU A 84 10.98 -26.90 -14.92
C LEU A 84 11.78 -28.19 -14.81
N ARG A 85 13.12 -28.12 -14.75
CA ARG A 85 13.96 -29.32 -14.61
C ARG A 85 13.68 -30.06 -13.31
N PHE A 86 13.51 -29.32 -12.21
CA PHE A 86 13.17 -29.91 -10.92
C PHE A 86 11.79 -30.57 -10.95
N ILE A 87 10.79 -29.94 -11.55
CA ILE A 87 9.44 -30.49 -11.71
C ILE A 87 9.49 -31.79 -12.52
N ILE A 88 10.21 -31.84 -13.65
CA ILE A 88 10.32 -33.04 -14.49
C ILE A 88 11.01 -34.18 -13.74
N TRP A 89 12.12 -33.92 -13.06
CA TRP A 89 12.82 -34.95 -12.29
C TRP A 89 11.95 -35.54 -11.18
N ASN A 90 11.27 -34.67 -10.43
CA ASN A 90 10.40 -35.10 -9.34
C ASN A 90 9.12 -35.77 -9.86
N SER A 91 8.52 -35.30 -10.97
CA SER A 91 7.31 -35.88 -11.53
C SER A 91 7.54 -37.30 -12.04
N VAL A 92 8.68 -37.58 -12.65
CA VAL A 92 9.06 -38.93 -13.09
C VAL A 92 9.20 -39.86 -11.88
N ARG A 93 9.92 -39.42 -10.84
CA ARG A 93 10.09 -40.23 -9.61
C ARG A 93 8.75 -40.48 -8.91
N VAL A 94 7.90 -39.46 -8.82
CA VAL A 94 6.55 -39.58 -8.26
C VAL A 94 5.68 -40.51 -9.10
N TYR A 95 5.71 -40.41 -10.43
CA TYR A 95 4.99 -41.30 -11.33
C TYR A 95 5.38 -42.77 -11.11
N TYR A 96 6.69 -43.06 -11.02
CA TYR A 96 7.15 -44.43 -10.76
C TYR A 96 6.79 -44.92 -9.36
N LEU A 97 6.86 -44.05 -8.34
CA LEU A 97 6.42 -44.40 -6.98
C LEU A 97 4.91 -44.66 -6.94
N VAL A 98 4.10 -43.83 -7.59
CA VAL A 98 2.66 -44.01 -7.68
C VAL A 98 2.34 -45.30 -8.42
N LYS A 99 2.97 -45.59 -9.56
CA LYS A 99 2.81 -46.85 -10.29
C LYS A 99 3.20 -48.07 -9.47
N ALA A 100 4.29 -48.00 -8.70
CA ALA A 100 4.73 -49.09 -7.82
C ALA A 100 3.81 -49.29 -6.61
N ARG A 101 3.07 -48.25 -6.21
CA ARG A 101 2.06 -48.29 -5.14
C ARG A 101 0.65 -48.59 -5.67
N LEU A 102 0.42 -48.48 -6.98
CA LEU A 102 -0.82 -48.89 -7.62
C LEU A 102 -0.89 -50.43 -7.56
N PRO A 103 -1.87 -51.00 -6.83
CA PRO A 103 -2.07 -52.44 -6.86
C PRO A 103 -2.40 -52.82 -8.30
N ALA A 104 -1.75 -53.87 -8.81
CA ALA A 104 -2.12 -54.48 -10.07
C ALA A 104 -3.60 -54.83 -9.96
N HIS A 105 -4.46 -54.11 -10.67
CA HIS A 105 -5.84 -54.51 -10.85
C HIS A 105 -5.78 -55.82 -11.64
N HIS A 106 -5.83 -56.94 -10.91
CA HIS A 106 -5.84 -58.28 -11.47
C HIS A 106 -7.21 -58.44 -12.14
N THR A 107 -7.33 -58.01 -13.39
CA THR A 107 -8.50 -58.32 -14.20
C THR A 107 -8.41 -59.80 -14.54
N THR A 108 -8.97 -60.65 -13.67
CA THR A 108 -9.14 -62.07 -13.94
C THR A 108 -10.17 -62.20 -15.06
N VAL A 109 -9.70 -62.30 -16.29
CA VAL A 109 -10.52 -62.73 -17.42
C VAL A 109 -10.84 -64.20 -17.18
N GLN A 110 -12.07 -64.50 -16.78
CA GLN A 110 -12.57 -65.88 -16.77
C GLN A 110 -12.62 -66.40 -18.22
N PRO A 111 -12.04 -67.57 -18.53
CA PRO A 111 -12.30 -68.23 -19.81
C PRO A 111 -13.72 -68.81 -19.78
N CYS A 112 -14.53 -68.46 -20.79
CA CYS A 112 -15.83 -69.09 -21.00
C CYS A 112 -15.66 -70.52 -21.57
N PRO A 113 -16.57 -71.46 -21.22
CA PRO A 113 -16.56 -72.84 -21.72
C PRO A 113 -16.99 -72.98 -23.18
#